data_AF-A0AAU8U4X6-F1
#
_entry.id   AF-A0AAU8U4X6-F1
#
_cell.length_a   1.000
_cell.length_b   1.000
_cell.length_c   1.000
_cell.angle_alpha   90.00
_cell.angle_beta   90.00
_cell.angle_gamma   90.00
#
_symmetry.space_group_name_H-M   'P 1'
#
loop_
_entity.id
_entity.type
_entity.pdbx_description
1 polymer ?
#
loop_
_entity_poly.entity_id
_entity_poly.type
_entity_poly.pdbx_seq_one_letter_code
_entity_poly.pdbx_strand_id
1 'polypeptide(L)'
;MESATDKEIKYHIRRHIALPYKIKRLETERRNSQLYAYSMQSFTGTSQYGFSIDDYTQAMDIERFVIRLVLDQESLDRQISALKLRYKLFQELLPTLDYPTLKTLLKQDYLSDYEVMVYSEIQEINYYIDQHKKAEKQQQSDNEVASLDLTETDINDILTSDDWETTKQTKISVLNNAEDELMAMLK
;
A
#
# COMPACT_ATOMS: atom_id res chain seq x y z
N MET A 1 12.40 -26.80 -2.41
CA MET A 1 12.86 -25.43 -2.12
C MET A 1 14.09 -25.20 -2.96
N GLU A 2 14.03 -24.34 -3.97
CA GLU A 2 15.23 -23.93 -4.70
C GLU A 2 16.19 -23.28 -3.72
N SER A 3 17.44 -23.76 -3.68
CA SER A 3 18.47 -23.16 -2.84
C SER A 3 18.77 -21.77 -3.39
N ALA A 4 18.47 -20.73 -2.62
CA ALA A 4 18.80 -19.36 -2.99
C ALA A 4 20.30 -19.26 -3.28
N THR A 5 20.65 -18.54 -4.33
CA THR A 5 22.06 -18.32 -4.70
C THR A 5 22.71 -17.33 -3.73
N ASP A 6 24.02 -17.43 -3.51
CA ASP A 6 24.78 -16.50 -2.65
C ASP A 6 24.52 -15.03 -2.99
N LYS A 7 24.33 -14.74 -4.28
CA LYS A 7 23.99 -13.40 -4.78
C LYS A 7 22.63 -12.91 -4.30
N GLU A 8 21.63 -13.78 -4.30
CA GLU A 8 20.28 -13.47 -3.82
C GLU A 8 20.28 -13.20 -2.32
N ILE A 9 20.96 -14.05 -1.55
CA ILE A 9 21.10 -13.89 -0.09
C ILE A 9 21.68 -12.51 0.24
N LYS A 10 22.83 -12.18 -0.38
CA LYS A 10 23.48 -10.87 -0.19
C LYS A 10 22.61 -9.72 -0.68
N TYR A 11 21.82 -9.89 -1.74
CA TYR A 11 20.86 -8.89 -2.21
C TYR A 11 19.77 -8.61 -1.17
N HIS A 12 19.19 -9.65 -0.57
CA HIS A 12 18.15 -9.50 0.47
C HIS A 12 18.68 -8.81 1.73
N ILE A 13 19.89 -9.16 2.17
CA ILE A 13 20.54 -8.52 3.32
C ILE A 13 20.78 -7.03 3.03
N ARG A 14 21.37 -6.69 1.87
CA ARG A 14 21.59 -5.29 1.46
C ARG A 14 20.30 -4.48 1.46
N ARG A 15 19.20 -5.08 0.98
CA ARG A 15 17.88 -4.43 0.96
C ARG A 15 17.36 -4.10 2.36
N HIS A 16 17.58 -4.99 3.34
CA HIS A 16 17.16 -4.76 4.73
C HIS A 16 18.03 -3.71 5.43
N ILE A 17 19.35 -3.74 5.22
CA ILE A 17 20.27 -2.70 5.73
C ILE A 17 19.92 -1.32 5.15
N ALA A 18 19.46 -1.26 3.90
CA ALA A 18 19.09 -0.01 3.23
C ALA A 18 17.71 0.55 3.63
N LEU A 19 16.92 -0.17 4.45
CA LEU A 19 15.57 0.25 4.85
C LEU A 19 15.51 1.68 5.44
N PRO A 20 16.39 2.08 6.38
CA PRO A 20 16.34 3.43 6.95
C PRO A 20 16.50 4.54 5.91
N TYR A 21 17.42 4.33 4.96
CA TYR A 21 17.65 5.29 3.87
C TYR A 21 16.43 5.37 2.95
N LYS A 22 15.82 4.22 2.63
CA LYS A 22 14.62 4.18 1.79
C LYS A 22 13.43 4.86 2.47
N ILE A 23 13.23 4.63 3.77
CA ILE A 23 12.19 5.30 4.57
C ILE A 23 12.39 6.82 4.52
N LYS A 24 13.59 7.31 4.84
CA LYS A 24 13.89 8.75 4.84
C LYS A 24 13.71 9.39 3.47
N ARG A 25 14.06 8.68 2.39
CA ARG A 25 13.85 9.14 1.01
C ARG A 25 12.36 9.32 0.71
N LEU A 26 11.53 8.32 1.05
CA LEU A 26 10.08 8.38 0.84
C LEU A 26 9.41 9.45 1.71
N GLU A 27 9.86 9.65 2.96
CA GLU A 27 9.38 10.75 3.82
C GLU A 27 9.70 12.12 3.22
N THR A 28 10.87 12.26 2.58
CA THR A 28 11.25 13.48 1.87
C THR A 28 10.38 13.69 0.62
N GLU A 29 10.12 12.62 -0.13
CA GLU A 29 9.24 12.65 -1.30
C GLU A 29 7.81 13.06 -0.92
N ARG A 30 7.26 12.48 0.15
CA ARG A 30 5.96 12.87 0.71
C ARG A 30 5.92 14.35 1.06
N ARG A 31 6.96 14.87 1.72
CA ARG A 31 7.06 16.29 2.08
C ARG A 31 7.12 17.18 0.83
N ASN A 32 7.85 16.78 -0.20
CA ASN A 32 7.95 17.54 -1.46
C ASN A 32 6.61 17.55 -2.19
N SER A 33 5.89 16.42 -2.24
CA SER A 33 4.55 16.36 -2.84
C SER A 33 3.55 17.26 -2.11
N GLN A 34 3.62 17.32 -0.78
CA GLN A 34 2.81 18.26 0.01
C GLN A 34 3.16 19.71 -0.31
N LEU A 35 4.45 20.07 -0.33
CA LEU A 35 4.90 21.43 -0.66
C LEU A 35 4.47 21.85 -2.07
N TYR A 36 4.58 20.94 -3.05
CA TYR A 36 4.12 21.18 -4.42
C TYR A 36 2.60 21.40 -4.50
N ALA A 37 1.82 20.63 -3.74
CA ALA A 37 0.37 20.81 -3.62
C ALA A 37 0.03 22.22 -3.12
N TYR A 38 0.68 22.63 -2.02
CA TYR A 38 0.51 23.95 -1.43
C TYR A 38 0.93 25.07 -2.39
N SER A 39 2.05 24.91 -3.11
CA SER A 39 2.49 25.91 -4.08
C SER A 39 1.54 26.04 -5.26
N MET A 40 0.98 24.93 -5.74
CA MET A 40 0.00 24.95 -6.84
C MET A 40 -1.35 25.55 -6.41
N GLN A 41 -1.79 25.33 -5.16
CA GLN A 41 -3.02 25.95 -4.63
C GLN A 41 -2.83 27.41 -4.18
N SER A 42 -1.59 27.81 -3.86
CA SER A 42 -1.19 29.20 -3.60
C SER A 42 -1.33 30.12 -4.83
N PHE A 43 -1.68 29.58 -6.00
CA PHE A 43 -1.98 30.37 -7.21
C PHE A 43 -3.42 30.90 -7.27
N THR A 44 -4.17 30.92 -6.17
CA THR A 44 -5.36 31.79 -6.07
C THR A 44 -5.01 33.27 -5.87
N GLY A 45 -3.72 33.64 -5.85
CA GLY A 45 -3.24 35.03 -5.67
C GLY A 45 -2.43 35.67 -6.82
N THR A 46 -2.08 34.97 -7.90
CA THR A 46 -1.39 35.60 -9.04
C THR A 46 -1.95 35.15 -10.38
N SER A 47 -3.04 35.80 -10.79
CA SER A 47 -3.55 35.82 -12.18
C SER A 47 -2.67 36.66 -13.12
N GLN A 48 -1.35 36.68 -12.93
CA GLN A 48 -0.45 37.44 -13.78
C GLN A 48 0.91 36.74 -13.82
N TYR A 49 1.08 35.76 -14.70
CA TYR A 49 2.28 35.64 -15.53
C TYR A 49 1.94 34.70 -16.68
N GLY A 50 1.74 35.30 -17.85
CA GLY A 50 1.67 34.59 -19.11
C GLY A 50 3.01 33.94 -19.39
N PHE A 51 3.13 32.66 -19.08
CA PHE A 51 4.08 31.78 -19.76
C PHE A 51 3.26 30.91 -20.70
N SER A 52 3.58 31.01 -21.98
CA SER A 52 3.14 30.08 -23.02
C SER A 52 3.53 28.67 -22.57
N ILE A 53 2.54 27.90 -22.10
CA ILE A 53 2.73 26.48 -21.85
C ILE A 53 2.47 25.80 -23.17
N ASP A 54 3.49 25.13 -23.69
CA ASP A 54 3.42 24.29 -24.87
C ASP A 54 2.22 23.32 -24.82
N ASP A 55 1.66 23.08 -26.01
CA ASP A 55 0.36 22.49 -26.38
C ASP A 55 -0.02 21.08 -25.85
N TYR A 56 0.30 20.67 -24.62
CA TYR A 56 -0.19 19.38 -24.08
C TYR A 56 -0.47 19.32 -22.56
N THR A 57 -0.58 20.44 -21.86
CA THR A 57 -1.14 20.42 -20.50
C THR A 57 -2.66 20.60 -20.57
N GLN A 58 -3.39 19.48 -20.67
CA GLN A 58 -4.82 19.52 -20.36
C GLN A 58 -4.99 20.15 -18.97
N ALA A 59 -5.79 21.21 -18.88
CA ALA A 59 -6.18 21.78 -17.60
C ALA A 59 -6.77 20.66 -16.75
N MET A 60 -6.05 20.24 -15.72
CA MET A 60 -6.50 19.18 -14.85
C MET A 60 -7.58 19.76 -13.94
N ASP A 61 -8.76 19.16 -13.98
CA ASP A 61 -9.86 19.53 -13.10
C ASP A 61 -9.42 19.47 -11.63
N ILE A 62 -9.83 20.45 -10.82
CA ILE A 62 -9.41 20.61 -9.43
C ILE A 62 -9.78 19.36 -8.62
N GLU A 63 -10.95 18.78 -8.88
CA GLU A 63 -11.41 17.55 -8.23
C GLU A 63 -10.49 16.37 -8.56
N ARG A 64 -10.13 16.21 -9.84
CA ARG A 64 -9.18 15.18 -10.29
C ARG A 64 -7.77 15.40 -9.72
N PHE A 65 -7.36 16.66 -9.54
CA PHE A 65 -6.11 17.01 -8.88
C PHE A 65 -6.09 16.61 -7.41
N VAL A 66 -7.14 16.95 -6.66
CA VAL A 66 -7.26 16.57 -5.25
C VAL A 66 -7.30 15.06 -5.09
N ILE A 67 -8.10 14.35 -5.90
CA ILE A 67 -8.18 12.87 -5.86
C ILE A 67 -6.82 12.25 -6.10
N ARG A 68 -6.11 12.66 -7.16
CA ARG A 68 -4.78 12.13 -7.48
C ARG A 68 -3.77 12.39 -6.35
N LEU A 69 -3.81 13.60 -5.78
CA LEU A 69 -2.93 13.98 -4.68
C LEU A 69 -3.16 13.11 -3.43
N VAL A 70 -4.42 12.88 -3.06
CA VAL A 70 -4.79 12.04 -1.91
C VAL A 70 -4.36 10.60 -2.15
N LEU A 71 -4.63 10.04 -3.33
CA LEU A 71 -4.22 8.68 -3.68
C LEU A 71 -2.70 8.50 -3.65
N ASP A 72 -1.95 9.47 -4.19
CA ASP A 72 -0.48 9.44 -4.17
C ASP A 72 0.06 9.54 -2.73
N GLN A 73 -0.53 10.39 -1.88
CA GLN A 73 -0.17 10.50 -0.46
C GLN A 73 -0.46 9.22 0.31
N GLU A 74 -1.66 8.64 0.14
CA GLU A 74 -2.00 7.38 0.78
C GLU A 74 -1.08 6.24 0.34
N SER A 75 -0.76 6.17 -0.96
CA SER A 75 0.19 5.19 -1.48
C SER A 75 1.57 5.33 -0.81
N LEU A 76 2.08 6.56 -0.71
CA LEU A 76 3.35 6.83 -0.03
C LEU A 76 3.30 6.48 1.46
N ASP A 77 2.22 6.84 2.15
CA ASP A 77 2.06 6.56 3.59
C ASP A 77 1.94 5.05 3.87
N ARG A 78 1.22 4.30 3.02
CA ARG A 78 1.17 2.83 3.09
C ARG A 78 2.55 2.22 2.89
N GLN A 79 3.30 2.70 1.90
CA GLN A 79 4.68 2.23 1.64
C GLN A 79 5.62 2.53 2.82
N ILE A 80 5.58 3.76 3.37
CA ILE A 80 6.39 4.15 4.52
C ILE A 80 6.04 3.30 5.74
N SER A 81 4.76 3.11 6.02
CA SER A 81 4.29 2.32 7.17
C SER A 81 4.74 0.86 7.07
N ALA A 82 4.61 0.26 5.89
CA ALA A 82 5.07 -1.11 5.65
C ALA A 82 6.60 -1.25 5.81
N LEU A 83 7.38 -0.27 5.36
CA LEU A 83 8.84 -0.27 5.51
C LEU A 83 9.25 -0.03 6.96
N LYS A 84 8.54 0.84 7.70
CA LYS A 84 8.78 1.07 9.13
C LYS A 84 8.50 -0.17 9.96
N LEU A 85 7.40 -0.89 9.68
CA LEU A 85 7.10 -2.16 10.32
C LEU A 85 8.21 -3.18 10.08
N ARG A 86 8.64 -3.36 8.82
CA ARG A 86 9.76 -4.23 8.46
C ARG A 86 11.04 -3.87 9.21
N TYR A 87 11.36 -2.59 9.29
CA TYR A 87 12.56 -2.13 9.97
C TYR A 87 12.49 -2.34 11.48
N LYS A 88 11.32 -2.10 12.09
CA LYS A 88 11.09 -2.36 13.51
C LYS A 88 11.31 -3.83 13.86
N LEU A 89 10.68 -4.74 13.11
CA LEU A 89 10.86 -6.20 13.30
C LEU A 89 12.31 -6.63 13.11
N PHE A 90 13.00 -6.03 12.13
CA PHE A 90 14.42 -6.30 11.90
C PHE A 90 15.30 -5.86 13.08
N GLN A 91 15.02 -4.71 13.70
CA GLN A 91 15.73 -4.27 14.91
C GLN A 91 15.40 -5.11 16.14
N GLU A 92 14.18 -5.63 16.25
CA GLU A 92 13.76 -6.47 17.37
C GLU A 92 14.42 -7.85 17.34
N LEU A 93 14.54 -8.48 16.16
CA LEU A 93 15.20 -9.78 16.00
C LEU A 93 16.73 -9.67 16.00
N LEU A 94 17.29 -8.57 15.50
CA LEU A 94 18.74 -8.34 15.42
C LEU A 94 19.17 -7.05 16.14
N PRO A 95 18.99 -6.96 17.48
CA PRO A 95 19.26 -5.74 18.24
C PRO A 95 20.77 -5.42 18.35
N THR A 96 21.62 -6.44 18.30
CA THR A 96 23.08 -6.33 18.44
C THR A 96 23.82 -6.51 17.11
N LEU A 97 23.14 -6.26 15.98
CA LEU A 97 23.73 -6.43 14.66
C LEU A 97 24.96 -5.54 14.47
N ASP A 98 26.09 -6.17 14.14
CA ASP A 98 27.33 -5.46 13.84
C ASP A 98 27.36 -5.04 12.36
N TYR A 99 26.82 -3.85 12.10
CA TYR A 99 26.76 -3.27 10.75
C TYR A 99 28.15 -3.11 10.08
N PRO A 100 29.21 -2.63 10.75
CA PRO A 100 30.57 -2.62 10.20
C PRO A 100 31.02 -3.99 9.68
N THR A 101 30.87 -5.04 10.48
CA THR A 101 31.29 -6.40 10.11
C THR A 101 30.41 -6.96 9.00
N LEU A 102 29.10 -6.76 9.05
CA LEU A 102 28.22 -7.18 7.96
C LEU A 102 28.56 -6.49 6.64
N LYS A 103 28.92 -5.20 6.69
CA LYS A 103 29.30 -4.42 5.50
C LYS A 103 30.62 -4.88 4.88
N THR A 104 31.57 -5.36 5.67
CA THR A 104 32.83 -5.91 5.13
C THR A 104 32.59 -7.29 4.51
N LEU A 105 31.80 -8.15 5.17
CA LEU A 105 31.45 -9.48 4.66
C LEU A 105 30.67 -9.42 3.34
N LEU A 106 29.71 -8.49 3.22
CA LEU A 106 28.92 -8.30 1.99
C LEU A 106 29.71 -7.88 0.76
N LYS A 107 30.98 -7.49 0.90
CA LYS A 107 31.90 -7.16 -0.21
C LYS A 107 32.69 -8.36 -0.70
N GLN A 108 32.79 -9.42 0.11
CA GLN A 108 33.49 -10.64 -0.26
C GLN A 108 32.63 -11.44 -1.24
N ASP A 109 33.24 -12.31 -2.03
CA ASP A 109 32.52 -13.12 -3.01
C ASP A 109 31.80 -14.30 -2.36
N TYR A 110 32.43 -14.94 -1.37
CA TYR A 110 31.87 -16.09 -0.64
C TYR A 110 30.88 -15.67 0.44
N LEU A 111 29.90 -16.53 0.73
CA LEU A 111 28.92 -16.33 1.78
C LEU A 111 29.48 -16.75 3.14
N SER A 112 29.32 -15.91 4.15
CA SER A 112 29.68 -16.21 5.54
C SER A 112 28.50 -16.78 6.33
N ASP A 113 28.77 -17.64 7.32
CA ASP A 113 27.76 -18.14 8.28
C ASP A 113 27.01 -16.99 8.98
N TYR A 114 27.68 -15.85 9.21
CA TYR A 114 27.04 -14.67 9.77
C TYR A 114 26.01 -14.06 8.80
N GLU A 115 26.29 -14.05 7.50
CA GLU A 115 25.34 -13.59 6.49
C GLU A 115 24.16 -14.56 6.35
N VAL A 116 24.40 -15.87 6.45
CA VAL A 116 23.36 -16.90 6.47
C VAL A 116 22.43 -16.72 7.67
N MET A 117 22.98 -16.49 8.86
CA MET A 117 22.21 -16.22 10.07
C MET A 117 21.31 -14.99 9.86
N VAL A 118 21.88 -13.85 9.42
CA VAL A 118 21.11 -12.63 9.16
C VAL A 118 20.02 -12.87 8.10
N TYR A 119 20.31 -13.67 7.08
CA TYR A 119 19.33 -14.01 6.06
C TYR A 119 18.18 -14.88 6.58
N SER A 120 18.46 -15.82 7.48
CA SER A 120 17.43 -16.63 8.14
C SER A 120 16.44 -15.75 8.91
N GLU A 121 16.94 -14.79 9.69
CA GLU A 121 16.11 -13.82 10.42
C GLU A 121 15.27 -12.97 9.45
N ILE A 122 15.85 -12.57 8.30
CA ILE A 122 15.11 -11.86 7.25
C ILE A 122 13.98 -12.73 6.68
N GLN A 123 14.20 -14.02 6.48
CA GLN A 123 13.15 -14.93 6.01
C GLN A 123 12.02 -15.05 7.02
N GLU A 124 12.35 -15.14 8.30
CA GLU A 124 11.37 -15.17 9.39
C GLU A 124 10.51 -13.90 9.43
N ILE A 125 11.12 -12.71 9.31
CA ILE A 125 10.39 -11.44 9.20
C ILE A 125 9.42 -11.46 8.01
N ASN A 126 9.88 -11.91 6.84
CA ASN A 126 9.03 -11.95 5.65
C ASN A 126 7.86 -12.93 5.83
N TYR A 127 8.12 -14.08 6.44
CA TYR A 127 7.08 -15.05 6.77
C TYR A 127 6.04 -14.44 7.71
N TYR A 128 6.44 -13.78 8.80
CA TYR A 128 5.51 -13.12 9.72
C TYR A 128 4.64 -12.08 9.03
N ILE A 129 5.22 -11.24 8.17
CA ILE A 129 4.48 -10.23 7.42
C ILE A 129 3.48 -10.87 6.46
N ASP A 130 3.87 -11.94 5.77
CA ASP A 130 3.00 -12.60 4.81
C ASP A 130 1.84 -13.33 5.51
N GLN A 131 2.08 -13.93 6.69
CA GLN A 131 1.02 -14.51 7.50
C GLN A 131 0.04 -13.45 8.02
N HIS A 132 0.56 -12.32 8.51
CA HIS A 132 -0.30 -11.21 8.97
C HIS A 132 -1.20 -10.70 7.83
N LYS A 133 -0.64 -10.51 6.63
CA LYS A 133 -1.42 -10.09 5.46
C LYS A 133 -2.49 -11.10 5.05
N LYS A 134 -2.21 -12.39 5.17
CA LYS A 134 -3.20 -13.44 4.88
C LYS A 134 -4.34 -13.39 5.90
N ALA A 135 -4.02 -13.23 7.18
CA ALA A 135 -5.01 -13.11 8.24
C ALA A 135 -5.89 -11.86 8.06
N GLU A 136 -5.30 -10.70 7.74
CA GLU A 136 -6.05 -9.47 7.47
C GLU A 136 -7.01 -9.63 6.27
N LYS A 137 -6.55 -10.25 5.18
CA LYS A 137 -7.40 -10.52 4.02
C LYS A 137 -8.55 -11.46 4.34
N GLN A 138 -8.29 -12.49 5.14
CA GLN A 138 -9.31 -13.42 5.56
C GLN A 138 -10.34 -12.73 6.45
N GLN A 139 -9.90 -11.91 7.40
CA GLN A 139 -10.80 -11.12 8.24
C GLN A 139 -11.62 -10.10 7.44
N GLN A 140 -11.05 -9.48 6.41
CA GLN A 140 -11.80 -8.60 5.49
C GLN A 140 -12.85 -9.38 4.70
N SER A 141 -12.48 -10.53 4.14
CA SER A 141 -13.42 -11.41 3.45
C SER A 141 -14.54 -11.90 4.37
N ASP A 142 -14.21 -12.27 5.61
CA ASP A 142 -15.18 -12.73 6.60
C ASP A 142 -16.12 -11.59 7.02
N ASN A 143 -15.62 -10.36 7.13
CA ASN A 143 -16.44 -9.18 7.40
C ASN A 143 -17.32 -8.78 6.20
N GLU A 144 -16.82 -8.94 4.96
CA GLU A 144 -17.59 -8.72 3.74
C GLU A 144 -18.74 -9.75 3.63
N VAL A 145 -18.45 -11.03 3.89
CA VAL A 145 -19.47 -12.09 3.96
C VAL A 145 -20.49 -11.80 5.08
N ALA A 146 -20.03 -11.41 6.27
CA ALA A 146 -20.94 -11.03 7.36
C ALA A 146 -21.78 -9.76 7.04
N SER A 147 -21.30 -8.88 6.16
CA SER A 147 -22.08 -7.73 5.68
C SER A 147 -23.08 -8.07 4.56
N LEU A 148 -22.93 -9.26 3.95
CA LEU A 148 -23.79 -9.80 2.90
C LEU A 148 -24.82 -10.81 3.42
N ASP A 149 -24.71 -11.25 4.68
CA ASP A 149 -25.71 -12.10 5.36
C ASP A 149 -26.98 -11.28 5.69
N LEU A 150 -27.71 -10.86 4.65
CA LEU A 150 -29.14 -10.60 4.75
C LEU A 150 -29.82 -11.96 4.87
N THR A 151 -30.49 -12.19 5.99
CA THR A 151 -31.21 -13.44 6.20
C THR A 151 -32.36 -13.56 5.19
N GLU A 152 -32.82 -14.76 4.89
CA GLU A 152 -33.96 -14.99 3.98
C GLU A 152 -35.22 -14.23 4.45
N THR A 153 -35.31 -13.96 5.75
CA THR A 153 -36.30 -13.06 6.36
C THR A 153 -36.08 -11.59 6.00
N ASP A 154 -34.84 -11.07 6.01
CA ASP A 154 -34.54 -9.70 5.61
C ASP A 154 -34.82 -9.46 4.11
N ILE A 155 -34.53 -10.46 3.27
CA ILE A 155 -34.82 -10.43 1.83
C ILE A 155 -36.33 -10.40 1.58
N ASN A 156 -37.10 -11.21 2.31
CA ASN A 156 -38.56 -11.23 2.20
C ASN A 156 -39.19 -9.94 2.72
N ASP A 157 -38.68 -9.36 3.82
CA ASP A 157 -39.15 -8.07 4.33
C ASP A 157 -38.88 -6.93 3.35
N ILE A 158 -37.74 -6.91 2.65
CA ILE A 158 -37.42 -5.92 1.60
C ILE A 158 -38.33 -6.08 0.35
N LEU A 159 -38.75 -7.31 0.05
CA LEU A 159 -39.62 -7.60 -1.10
C LEU A 159 -41.11 -7.37 -0.81
N THR A 160 -41.54 -7.50 0.45
CA THR A 160 -42.95 -7.43 0.86
C THR A 160 -43.33 -6.15 1.64
N SER A 161 -42.34 -5.33 2.03
CA SER A 161 -42.55 -4.01 2.63
C SER A 161 -43.25 -3.04 1.68
N ASP A 162 -44.36 -2.45 2.13
CA ASP A 162 -45.15 -1.42 1.42
C ASP A 162 -44.46 -0.03 1.38
N ASP A 163 -43.26 0.11 1.95
CA ASP A 163 -42.55 1.38 2.07
C ASP A 163 -41.68 1.67 0.83
N TRP A 164 -42.33 2.11 -0.25
CA TRP A 164 -41.73 2.22 -1.60
C TRP A 164 -40.54 3.19 -1.72
N GLU A 165 -40.46 4.24 -0.91
CA GLU A 165 -39.43 5.29 -1.06
C GLU A 165 -38.07 4.90 -0.48
N THR A 166 -38.06 4.35 0.73
CA THR A 166 -36.86 3.85 1.43
C THR A 166 -36.26 2.65 0.68
N THR A 167 -37.14 1.83 0.10
CA THR A 167 -36.78 0.60 -0.61
C THR A 167 -36.21 0.88 -2.01
N LYS A 168 -36.41 2.07 -2.59
CA LYS A 168 -35.92 2.39 -3.95
C LYS A 168 -34.41 2.60 -3.99
N GLN A 169 -33.83 3.27 -2.99
CA GLN A 169 -32.37 3.47 -2.91
C GLN A 169 -31.64 2.15 -2.64
N THR A 170 -32.19 1.31 -1.77
CA THR A 170 -31.61 0.01 -1.45
C THR A 170 -31.76 -0.97 -2.62
N LYS A 171 -32.91 -1.00 -3.31
CA LYS A 171 -33.11 -1.81 -4.53
C LYS A 171 -32.16 -1.38 -5.67
N ILE A 172 -31.92 -0.08 -5.85
CA ILE A 172 -30.95 0.41 -6.86
C ILE A 172 -29.51 0.04 -6.49
N SER A 173 -29.14 0.13 -5.21
CA SER A 173 -27.81 -0.30 -4.73
C SER A 173 -27.56 -1.79 -4.94
N VAL A 174 -28.56 -2.64 -4.65
CA VAL A 174 -28.45 -4.09 -4.80
C VAL A 174 -28.41 -4.49 -6.28
N LEU A 175 -29.20 -3.83 -7.14
CA LEU A 175 -29.19 -4.08 -8.59
C LEU A 175 -27.89 -3.63 -9.26
N ASN A 176 -27.33 -2.49 -8.88
CA ASN A 176 -26.04 -2.03 -9.41
C ASN A 176 -24.89 -2.98 -9.03
N ASN A 177 -24.89 -3.50 -7.80
CA ASN A 177 -23.88 -4.48 -7.36
C ASN A 177 -24.00 -5.81 -8.11
N ALA A 178 -25.23 -6.28 -8.37
CA ALA A 178 -25.46 -7.49 -9.17
C ALA A 178 -25.07 -7.30 -10.66
N GLU A 179 -25.27 -6.08 -11.20
CA GLU A 179 -24.88 -5.73 -12.56
C GLU A 179 -23.35 -5.63 -12.70
N ASP A 180 -22.66 -5.08 -11.70
CA ASP A 180 -21.19 -5.02 -11.64
C ASP A 180 -20.56 -6.43 -11.52
N GLU A 181 -21.16 -7.34 -10.73
CA GLU A 181 -20.71 -8.74 -10.65
C GLU A 181 -20.92 -9.50 -11.97
N LEU A 182 -22.06 -9.31 -12.65
CA LEU A 182 -22.32 -9.92 -13.96
C LEU A 182 -21.38 -9.38 -15.04
N MET A 183 -21.05 -8.08 -14.99
CA MET A 183 -20.10 -7.45 -15.93
C MET A 183 -18.64 -7.83 -15.65
N ALA A 184 -18.31 -8.19 -14.41
CA ALA A 184 -17.00 -8.75 -14.05
C ALA A 184 -16.83 -10.21 -14.51
N MET A 185 -17.91 -11.00 -14.58
CA MET A 185 -17.88 -12.39 -15.08
C MET A 185 -17.85 -12.52 -16.62
N LEU A 186 -18.15 -11.44 -17.35
CA LEU A 186 -18.16 -11.40 -18.82
C LEU A 186 -16.86 -10.88 -19.46
N LYS A 187 -15.80 -10.61 -18.66
CA LYS A 187 -14.45 -10.25 -19.11
C LYS A 187 -13.46 -11.37 -18.86
#